data_AF-A0A530KDK9-F1
#
_entry.id   AF-A0A530KDK9-F1
#
_cell.length_a   1.000
_cell.length_b   1.000
_cell.length_c   1.000
_cell.angle_alpha   90.00
_cell.angle_beta   90.00
_cell.angle_gamma   90.00
#
_symmetry.space_group_name_H-M   'P 1'
#
loop_
_entity.id
_entity.type
_entity.pdbx_description
1 polymer ?
#
loop_
_entity_poly.entity_id
_entity_poly.type
_entity_poly.pdbx_seq_one_letter_code
_entity_poly.pdbx_strand_id
1 'polypeptide(L)'
;ILKPNMVLAGRKSGKVSSPEEVAEKTIKLFRQTVPAAVPGIAFLSGGQEDEEATANLNAINAIGPHPWKLTFSYGRALQAAPQKAWSGKASNVAAGQAAFTHRAHMNHLAALGKWKASLEQAA
;
A
#
# COMPACT_ATOMS: atom_id res chain seq x y z
N ILE A 1 -2.60 -3.13 17.33
CA ILE A 1 -2.47 -2.92 15.86
C ILE A 1 -1.99 -4.23 15.25
N LEU A 2 -2.57 -4.68 14.14
CA LEU A 2 -2.12 -5.86 13.40
C LEU A 2 -1.32 -5.42 12.16
N LYS A 3 -0.22 -6.10 11.84
CA LYS A 3 0.56 -5.89 10.61
C LYS A 3 0.63 -7.19 9.78
N PRO A 4 -0.43 -7.50 9.00
CA PRO A 4 -0.49 -8.70 8.18
C PRO A 4 -0.04 -8.39 6.74
N ASN A 5 0.18 -9.45 5.97
CA ASN A 5 0.19 -9.38 4.51
C ASN A 5 -1.24 -9.18 3.95
N MET A 6 -1.32 -8.62 2.74
CA MET A 6 -2.52 -8.74 1.91
C MET A 6 -2.65 -10.17 1.37
N VAL A 7 -3.84 -10.56 0.94
CA VAL A 7 -4.08 -11.85 0.26
C VAL A 7 -3.87 -11.66 -1.24
N LEU A 8 -2.75 -12.15 -1.76
CA LEU A 8 -2.40 -12.10 -3.19
C LEU A 8 -1.69 -13.38 -3.64
N ALA A 9 -1.63 -13.60 -4.95
CA ALA A 9 -0.89 -14.71 -5.54
C ALA A 9 0.62 -14.63 -5.21
N GLY A 10 1.25 -15.79 -4.99
CA GLY A 10 2.69 -15.84 -4.75
C GLY A 10 3.49 -15.43 -5.99
N ARG A 11 4.60 -14.70 -5.82
CA ARG A 11 5.45 -14.21 -6.93
C ARG A 11 5.87 -15.28 -7.96
N LYS A 12 6.07 -16.54 -7.53
CA LYS A 12 6.47 -17.66 -8.41
C LYS A 12 5.29 -18.42 -9.04
N SER A 13 4.06 -18.02 -8.79
CA SER A 13 2.87 -18.75 -9.24
C SER A 13 2.50 -18.51 -10.71
N GLY A 14 3.10 -17.50 -11.36
CA GLY A 14 2.72 -17.06 -12.71
C GLY A 14 1.36 -16.37 -12.78
N LYS A 15 0.70 -16.14 -11.64
CA LYS A 15 -0.59 -15.44 -11.56
C LYS A 15 -0.39 -14.05 -10.99
N VAL A 16 -1.11 -13.09 -11.56
CA VAL A 16 -1.20 -11.71 -11.07
C VAL A 16 -2.60 -11.51 -10.52
N SER A 17 -2.71 -11.07 -9.27
CA SER A 17 -4.00 -10.73 -8.67
C SER A 17 -4.34 -9.28 -8.99
N SER A 18 -5.58 -9.01 -9.39
CA SER A 18 -6.04 -7.62 -9.55
C SER A 18 -6.26 -6.97 -8.18
N PRO A 19 -6.22 -5.62 -8.07
CA PRO A 19 -6.50 -4.93 -6.81
C PRO A 19 -7.86 -5.28 -6.21
N GLU A 20 -8.87 -5.50 -7.05
CA GLU A 20 -10.22 -5.90 -6.63
C GLU A 20 -10.22 -7.30 -6.01
N GLU A 21 -9.51 -8.26 -6.64
CA GLU A 21 -9.37 -9.62 -6.11
C GLU A 21 -8.64 -9.60 -4.76
N VAL A 22 -7.54 -8.84 -4.68
CA VAL A 22 -6.77 -8.67 -3.43
C VAL A 22 -7.66 -8.09 -2.34
N ALA A 23 -8.45 -7.06 -2.67
CA ALA A 23 -9.35 -6.41 -1.72
C ALA A 23 -10.42 -7.36 -1.19
N GLU A 24 -11.14 -8.03 -2.08
CA GLU A 24 -12.21 -8.97 -1.72
C GLU A 24 -11.68 -10.10 -0.83
N LYS A 25 -10.60 -10.76 -1.26
CA LYS A 25 -10.04 -11.91 -0.54
C LYS A 25 -9.45 -11.52 0.80
N THR A 26 -8.78 -10.37 0.88
CA THR A 26 -8.20 -9.87 2.13
C THR A 26 -9.29 -9.55 3.15
N ILE A 27 -10.32 -8.79 2.76
CA ILE A 27 -11.41 -8.41 3.68
C ILE A 27 -12.25 -9.62 4.08
N LYS A 28 -12.54 -10.53 3.15
CA LYS A 28 -13.26 -11.78 3.46
C LYS A 28 -12.54 -12.57 4.55
N LEU A 29 -11.24 -12.79 4.40
CA LEU A 29 -10.42 -13.49 5.41
C LEU A 29 -10.43 -12.75 6.75
N PHE A 30 -10.25 -11.43 6.74
CA PHE A 30 -10.17 -10.66 7.99
C PHE A 30 -11.50 -10.61 8.74
N ARG A 31 -12.64 -10.55 8.04
CA ARG A 31 -13.97 -10.68 8.67
C ARG A 31 -14.19 -12.03 9.34
N GLN A 32 -13.49 -13.07 8.91
CA GLN A 32 -13.58 -14.41 9.51
C GLN A 32 -12.61 -14.59 10.69
N THR A 33 -11.55 -13.78 10.79
CA THR A 33 -10.39 -14.11 11.66
C THR A 33 -9.95 -12.99 12.57
N VAL A 34 -10.25 -11.73 12.26
CA VAL A 34 -9.84 -10.57 13.05
C VAL A 34 -11.05 -10.08 13.85
N PRO A 35 -10.98 -10.00 15.18
CA PRO A 35 -12.06 -9.41 15.97
C PRO A 35 -12.26 -7.92 15.66
N ALA A 36 -13.51 -7.46 15.64
CA ALA A 36 -13.85 -6.04 15.41
C ALA A 36 -13.25 -5.08 16.46
N ALA A 37 -12.89 -5.59 17.65
CA ALA A 37 -12.25 -4.82 18.71
C ALA A 37 -10.80 -4.37 18.37
N VAL A 38 -10.17 -4.95 17.33
CA VAL A 38 -8.87 -4.47 16.88
C VAL A 38 -9.03 -3.03 16.35
N PRO A 39 -8.22 -2.06 16.77
CA PRO A 39 -8.45 -0.66 16.36
C PRO A 39 -7.99 -0.37 14.92
N GLY A 40 -7.02 -1.15 14.41
CA GLY A 40 -6.50 -0.93 13.07
C GLY A 40 -5.50 -1.98 12.60
N ILE A 41 -5.39 -2.05 11.28
CA ILE A 41 -4.55 -2.97 10.52
C ILE A 41 -3.66 -2.12 9.61
N ALA A 42 -2.34 -2.28 9.76
CA ALA A 42 -1.35 -1.56 8.97
C ALA A 42 -0.58 -2.56 8.10
N PHE A 43 -0.93 -2.67 6.82
CA PHE A 43 -0.39 -3.70 5.92
C PHE A 43 1.12 -3.55 5.70
N LEU A 44 1.81 -4.68 5.59
CA LEU A 44 3.16 -4.72 5.00
C LEU A 44 3.06 -4.78 3.47
N SER A 45 4.04 -4.22 2.74
CA SER A 45 4.03 -4.26 1.28
C SER A 45 4.47 -5.61 0.69
N GLY A 46 5.21 -6.43 1.45
CA GLY A 46 5.44 -7.85 1.11
C GLY A 46 6.26 -8.13 -0.14
N GLY A 47 6.82 -7.10 -0.78
CA GLY A 47 7.44 -7.22 -2.10
C GLY A 47 6.46 -7.02 -3.23
N GLN A 48 5.40 -6.27 -3.00
CA GLN A 48 4.74 -5.57 -4.10
C GLN A 48 5.63 -4.40 -4.54
N GLU A 49 5.46 -3.98 -5.78
CA GLU A 49 6.03 -2.73 -6.27
C GLU A 49 5.31 -1.53 -5.61
N ASP A 50 5.93 -0.33 -5.65
CA ASP A 50 5.45 0.86 -4.95
C ASP A 50 3.98 1.20 -5.30
N GLU A 51 3.65 1.21 -6.60
CA GLU A 51 2.30 1.53 -7.09
C GLU A 51 1.31 0.39 -6.83
N GLU A 52 1.74 -0.86 -6.96
CA GLU A 52 0.90 -2.04 -6.69
C GLU A 52 0.44 -2.05 -5.22
N ALA A 53 1.35 -1.80 -4.27
CA ALA A 53 1.02 -1.71 -2.85
C ALA A 53 0.03 -0.58 -2.53
N THR A 54 0.10 0.52 -3.30
CA THR A 54 -0.80 1.67 -3.19
C THR A 54 -2.18 1.33 -3.76
N ALA A 55 -2.23 0.76 -4.97
CA ALA A 55 -3.47 0.37 -5.64
C ALA A 55 -4.25 -0.68 -4.84
N ASN A 56 -3.57 -1.69 -4.30
CA ASN A 56 -4.18 -2.73 -3.47
C ASN A 56 -4.75 -2.16 -2.17
N LEU A 57 -4.02 -1.28 -1.48
CA LEU A 57 -4.54 -0.61 -0.28
C LEU A 57 -5.76 0.27 -0.59
N ASN A 58 -5.75 0.95 -1.74
CA ASN A 58 -6.85 1.77 -2.19
C ASN A 58 -8.11 0.94 -2.44
N ALA A 59 -7.98 -0.16 -3.19
CA ALA A 59 -9.08 -1.07 -3.48
C ALA A 59 -9.67 -1.66 -2.19
N ILE A 60 -8.80 -2.05 -1.23
CA ILE A 60 -9.21 -2.51 0.09
C ILE A 60 -10.08 -1.47 0.81
N ASN A 61 -9.66 -0.21 0.83
CA ASN A 61 -10.43 0.85 1.50
C ASN A 61 -11.69 1.26 0.72
N ALA A 62 -11.69 1.18 -0.61
CA ALA A 62 -12.81 1.55 -1.46
C ALA A 62 -14.03 0.63 -1.31
N ILE A 63 -13.82 -0.66 -0.99
CA ILE A 63 -14.91 -1.64 -0.76
C ILE A 63 -15.47 -1.59 0.67
N GLY A 64 -15.16 -0.53 1.44
CA GLY A 64 -15.68 -0.33 2.79
C GLY A 64 -17.20 -0.12 2.86
N PRO A 65 -17.74 0.10 4.08
CA PRO A 65 -17.03 0.36 5.33
C PRO A 65 -16.49 -0.92 6.02
N HIS A 66 -15.41 -0.74 6.78
CA HIS A 66 -14.77 -1.80 7.56
C HIS A 66 -14.81 -1.48 9.06
N PRO A 67 -14.86 -2.49 9.94
CA PRO A 67 -14.84 -2.27 11.39
C PRO A 67 -13.45 -1.81 11.90
N TRP A 68 -12.39 -2.04 11.12
CA TRP A 68 -11.02 -1.62 11.44
C TRP A 68 -10.61 -0.41 10.58
N LYS A 69 -9.71 0.43 11.10
CA LYS A 69 -8.95 1.35 10.25
C LYS A 69 -7.89 0.56 9.47
N LEU A 70 -7.85 0.74 8.15
CA LEU A 70 -6.93 0.03 7.26
C LEU A 70 -5.92 1.03 6.67
N THR A 71 -4.65 0.81 6.95
CA THR A 71 -3.56 1.72 6.55
C THR A 71 -2.30 0.94 6.16
N PHE A 72 -1.19 1.63 5.93
CA PHE A 72 0.08 1.05 5.52
C PHE A 72 1.14 1.10 6.64
N SER A 73 2.00 0.09 6.66
CA SER A 73 3.28 0.05 7.39
C SER A 73 4.36 -0.43 6.43
N TYR A 74 4.67 0.40 5.45
CA TYR A 74 5.53 0.08 4.32
C TYR A 74 6.99 0.48 4.57
N GLY A 75 7.90 -0.44 4.22
CA GLY A 75 9.33 -0.16 4.09
C GLY A 75 9.67 0.10 2.63
N ARG A 76 9.90 -0.97 1.87
CA ARG A 76 10.27 -0.91 0.44
C ARG A 76 9.32 -0.04 -0.39
N ALA A 77 8.01 -0.27 -0.31
CA ALA A 77 7.01 0.47 -1.11
C ALA A 77 6.92 1.98 -0.82
N LEU A 78 7.66 2.46 0.18
CA LEU A 78 7.71 3.86 0.58
C LEU A 78 9.12 4.45 0.45
N GLN A 79 10.15 3.61 0.35
CA GLN A 79 11.56 4.03 0.35
C GLN A 79 12.34 3.63 -0.91
N ALA A 80 11.85 2.72 -1.75
CA ALA A 80 12.55 2.30 -2.96
C ALA A 80 12.79 3.48 -3.93
N ALA A 81 11.73 4.22 -4.30
CA ALA A 81 11.86 5.41 -5.14
C ALA A 81 12.75 6.52 -4.50
N PRO A 82 12.57 6.89 -3.22
CA PRO A 82 13.46 7.86 -2.54
C PRO A 82 14.93 7.47 -2.51
N GLN A 83 15.23 6.20 -2.20
CA GLN A 83 16.61 5.71 -2.16
C GLN A 83 17.25 5.77 -3.54
N LYS A 84 16.49 5.41 -4.59
CA LYS A 84 16.95 5.53 -5.98
C LYS A 84 17.22 6.98 -6.37
N ALA A 85 16.30 7.91 -6.07
CA ALA A 85 16.47 9.33 -6.39
C ALA A 85 17.65 9.95 -5.63
N TRP A 86 17.81 9.62 -4.35
CA TRP A 86 18.92 10.10 -3.52
C TRP A 86 20.27 9.55 -3.98
N SER A 87 20.36 8.27 -4.34
CA SER A 87 21.59 7.64 -4.86
C SER A 87 22.84 7.84 -3.95
N GLY A 88 22.66 8.03 -2.65
CA GLY A 88 23.75 8.27 -1.70
C GLY A 88 24.44 9.63 -1.82
N LYS A 89 23.92 10.58 -2.63
CA LYS A 89 24.55 11.87 -2.89
C LYS A 89 23.90 12.98 -2.07
N ALA A 90 24.71 13.77 -1.36
CA ALA A 90 24.21 14.92 -0.59
C ALA A 90 23.47 15.95 -1.47
N SER A 91 23.92 16.13 -2.72
CA SER A 91 23.25 17.00 -3.70
C SER A 91 21.83 16.56 -4.06
N ASN A 92 21.49 15.29 -3.84
CA ASN A 92 20.22 14.70 -4.26
C ASN A 92 19.21 14.56 -3.11
N VAL A 93 19.49 15.13 -1.93
CA VAL A 93 18.59 15.05 -0.77
C VAL A 93 17.20 15.57 -1.14
N ALA A 94 17.10 16.71 -1.84
CA ALA A 94 15.83 17.28 -2.27
C ALA A 94 15.06 16.33 -3.21
N ALA A 95 15.74 15.66 -4.15
CA ALA A 95 15.11 14.69 -5.05
C ALA A 95 14.59 13.46 -4.28
N GLY A 96 15.34 12.96 -3.30
CA GLY A 96 14.90 11.88 -2.41
C GLY A 96 13.67 12.27 -1.58
N GLN A 97 13.64 13.49 -1.03
CA GLN A 97 12.51 14.02 -0.27
C GLN A 97 11.26 14.20 -1.13
N ALA A 98 11.40 14.71 -2.36
CA ALA A 98 10.30 14.84 -3.31
C ALA A 98 9.68 13.47 -3.63
N ALA A 99 10.50 12.48 -3.96
CA ALA A 99 10.05 11.12 -4.22
C ALA A 99 9.35 10.50 -2.99
N PHE A 100 9.87 10.74 -1.78
CA PHE A 100 9.29 10.22 -0.53
C PHE A 100 7.92 10.85 -0.26
N THR A 101 7.84 12.18 -0.41
CA THR A 101 6.60 12.93 -0.22
C THR A 101 5.53 12.47 -1.18
N HIS A 102 5.88 12.22 -2.45
CA HIS A 102 4.98 11.64 -3.43
C HIS A 102 4.46 10.26 -3.00
N ARG A 103 5.35 9.32 -2.64
CA ARG A 103 4.93 7.97 -2.16
C ARG A 103 4.08 8.05 -0.90
N ALA A 104 4.43 8.91 0.06
CA ALA A 104 3.65 9.09 1.28
C ALA A 104 2.25 9.64 0.97
N HIS A 105 2.14 10.62 0.06
CA HIS A 105 0.87 11.20 -0.34
C HIS A 105 -0.03 10.19 -1.08
N MET A 106 0.52 9.40 -2.00
CA MET A 106 -0.25 8.38 -2.71
C MET A 106 -0.79 7.29 -1.76
N ASN A 107 0.04 6.84 -0.81
CA ASN A 107 -0.39 5.89 0.21
C ASN A 107 -1.41 6.50 1.20
N HIS A 108 -1.30 7.79 1.51
CA HIS A 108 -2.32 8.52 2.27
C HIS A 108 -3.67 8.51 1.55
N LEU A 109 -3.69 8.84 0.25
CA LEU A 109 -4.92 8.80 -0.56
C LEU A 109 -5.50 7.38 -0.65
N ALA A 110 -4.64 6.36 -0.77
CA ALA A 110 -5.06 4.96 -0.77
C ALA A 110 -5.68 4.54 0.58
N ALA A 111 -5.14 5.00 1.71
CA ALA A 111 -5.73 4.77 3.03
C ALA A 111 -7.12 5.44 3.19
N LEU A 112 -7.44 6.42 2.35
CA LEU A 112 -8.76 7.06 2.27
C LEU A 112 -9.68 6.44 1.19
N GLY A 113 -9.18 5.49 0.39
CA GLY A 113 -9.91 4.95 -0.79
C GLY A 113 -10.06 5.97 -1.92
N LYS A 114 -9.18 6.96 -2.03
CA LYS A 114 -9.25 8.09 -2.97
C LYS A 114 -8.12 8.14 -3.99
N TRP A 115 -7.19 7.20 -3.95
CA TRP A 115 -6.10 7.14 -4.92
C TRP A 115 -6.63 6.75 -6.31
N LYS A 116 -5.99 7.30 -7.34
CA LYS A 116 -6.24 7.00 -8.75
C LYS A 116 -4.89 6.96 -9.46
N ALA A 117 -4.71 6.05 -10.42
CA ALA A 117 -3.47 5.93 -11.19
C ALA A 117 -3.06 7.24 -11.89
N SER A 118 -4.02 8.08 -12.29
CA SER A 118 -3.73 9.39 -12.91
C SER A 118 -3.01 10.37 -11.98
N LEU A 119 -3.03 10.16 -10.66
CA LEU A 119 -2.33 11.02 -9.68
C LEU A 119 -0.84 10.71 -9.60
N GLU A 120 -0.39 9.58 -10.15
CA GLU A 120 1.02 9.18 -10.16
C GLU A 120 1.89 10.08 -11.04
N GLN A 121 1.30 10.64 -12.09
CA GLN A 121 1.97 11.43 -13.14
C GLN A 121 2.19 12.90 -12.77
N ALA A 122 1.67 13.36 -11.63
CA ALA A 122 1.74 14.75 -11.20
C ALA A 122 3.03 15.09 -10.41
N ALA A 123 4.08 14.26 -10.51
CA ALA A 123 5.34 14.40 -9.77
C ALA A 123 6.54 14.65 -10.68
#